data_AF-A0A7C1J6X4-F1
#
_entry.id   AF-A0A7C1J6X4-F1
#
_cell.length_a   1.000
_cell.length_b   1.000
_cell.length_c   1.000
_cell.angle_alpha   90.00
_cell.angle_beta   90.00
_cell.angle_gamma   90.00
#
_symmetry.space_group_name_H-M   'P 1'
#
loop_
_entity.id
_entity.type
_entity.pdbx_description
1 polymer ?
#
loop_
_entity_poly.entity_id
_entity_poly.type
_entity_poly.pdbx_seq_one_letter_code
_entity_poly.pdbx_strand_id
1 'polypeptide(L)'
;MDDRPYLPPYSGPTVTIEIAYYPPLYEEAALLLARQLFAELDLAIAALTLRPLAQPEFAVWMDGELVHSLRETGRPPVSSRCLAHARTRLGPRAGDDGPEAPERPTDTTGCG
;
A
#
# COMPACT_ATOMS: atom_id res chain seq x y z
N MET A 1 -12.92 -27.62 -9.99
CA MET A 1 -13.16 -26.23 -10.43
C MET A 1 -12.39 -25.35 -9.47
N ASP A 2 -11.43 -24.60 -9.99
CA ASP A 2 -10.58 -23.72 -9.20
C ASP A 2 -11.28 -22.35 -9.16
N ASP A 3 -12.00 -22.07 -8.07
CA ASP A 3 -12.82 -20.85 -7.87
C ASP A 3 -11.97 -19.68 -7.33
N ARG A 4 -10.68 -19.65 -7.68
CA ARG A 4 -9.80 -18.56 -7.28
C ARG A 4 -10.02 -17.39 -8.24
N PRO A 5 -10.30 -16.17 -7.75
CA PRO A 5 -10.44 -15.01 -8.62
C PRO A 5 -9.17 -14.85 -9.46
N TYR A 6 -9.34 -14.74 -10.78
CA TYR A 6 -8.24 -14.46 -11.71
C TYR A 6 -7.79 -13.02 -11.49
N LEU A 7 -6.75 -12.84 -10.68
CA LEU A 7 -6.09 -11.57 -10.51
C LEU A 7 -5.08 -11.40 -11.67
N PRO A 8 -5.02 -10.22 -12.33
CA PRO A 8 -3.99 -9.98 -13.33
C PRO A 8 -2.61 -10.13 -12.68
N PRO A 9 -1.63 -10.75 -13.36
CA PRO A 9 -0.29 -10.92 -12.82
C PRO A 9 0.37 -9.54 -12.64
N TYR A 10 0.69 -9.18 -11.40
CA TYR A 10 1.46 -7.98 -11.10
C TYR A 10 2.96 -8.28 -11.20
N SER A 11 3.68 -7.54 -12.04
CA SER A 11 5.12 -7.71 -12.27
C SER A 11 5.96 -6.53 -11.76
N GLY A 12 5.34 -5.61 -11.02
CA GLY A 12 6.03 -4.46 -10.43
C GLY A 12 6.73 -4.78 -9.10
N PRO A 13 7.45 -3.81 -8.53
CA PRO A 13 8.02 -3.96 -7.18
C PRO A 13 6.90 -4.18 -6.16
N THR A 14 7.16 -5.03 -5.18
CA THR A 14 6.20 -5.35 -4.12
C THR A 14 6.78 -5.05 -2.74
N VAL A 15 5.91 -4.88 -1.75
CA VAL A 15 6.28 -4.70 -0.34
C VAL A 15 5.67 -5.79 0.53
N THR A 16 6.44 -6.28 1.50
CA THR A 16 5.98 -7.14 2.60
C THR A 16 5.72 -6.29 3.83
N ILE A 17 4.53 -6.38 4.40
CA ILE A 17 4.09 -5.56 5.53
C ILE A 17 3.83 -6.45 6.74
N GLU A 18 4.36 -6.07 7.89
CA GLU A 18 4.02 -6.68 9.17
C GLU A 18 3.47 -5.61 10.13
N ILE A 19 2.31 -5.86 10.70
CA ILE A 19 1.69 -5.03 11.72
C ILE A 19 1.68 -5.84 13.00
N ALA A 20 2.53 -5.49 13.97
CA ALA A 20 2.45 -6.09 15.30
C ALA A 20 1.73 -5.16 16.28
N TYR A 21 0.83 -5.76 17.05
CA TYR A 21 -0.09 -5.01 17.88
C TYR A 21 -0.43 -5.81 19.14
N TYR A 22 -0.69 -5.10 20.23
CA TYR A 22 -1.27 -5.68 21.43
C TYR A 22 -2.79 -5.76 21.29
N PRO A 23 -3.39 -6.97 21.15
CA PRO A 23 -4.81 -7.10 20.80
C PRO A 23 -5.76 -6.38 21.74
N PRO A 24 -5.61 -6.44 23.08
CA PRO A 24 -6.55 -5.79 24.00
C PRO A 24 -6.69 -4.27 23.84
N LEU A 25 -5.73 -3.60 23.18
CA LEU A 25 -5.77 -2.15 22.97
C LEU A 25 -5.89 -1.74 21.49
N TYR A 26 -5.37 -2.56 20.56
CA TYR A 26 -5.12 -2.12 19.20
C TYR A 26 -5.64 -3.04 18.10
N GLU A 27 -6.42 -4.08 18.43
CA GLU A 27 -6.95 -5.02 17.42
C GLU A 27 -7.74 -4.32 16.30
N GLU A 28 -8.75 -3.53 16.67
CA GLU A 28 -9.55 -2.75 15.71
C GLU A 28 -8.70 -1.79 14.88
N ALA A 29 -7.74 -1.12 15.52
CA ALA A 29 -6.85 -0.18 14.85
C ALA A 29 -5.90 -0.87 13.86
N ALA A 30 -5.39 -2.05 14.19
CA ALA A 30 -4.53 -2.86 13.33
C ALA A 30 -5.30 -3.37 12.11
N LEU A 31 -6.54 -3.84 12.29
CA LEU A 31 -7.42 -4.27 11.20
C LEU A 31 -7.79 -3.12 10.27
N LEU A 32 -8.13 -1.95 10.83
CA LEU A 32 -8.43 -0.76 10.03
C LEU A 32 -7.20 -0.31 9.23
N LEU A 33 -6.02 -0.30 9.85
CA LEU A 33 -4.77 0.04 9.19
C LEU A 33 -4.45 -0.94 8.05
N ALA A 34 -4.57 -2.25 8.29
CA ALA A 34 -4.39 -3.26 7.26
C ALA A 34 -5.33 -3.03 6.07
N ARG A 35 -6.61 -2.77 6.32
CA ARG A 35 -7.59 -2.49 5.26
C ARG A 35 -7.23 -1.24 4.45
N GLN A 36 -6.79 -0.17 5.11
CA GLN A 36 -6.37 1.06 4.44
C GLN A 36 -5.12 0.83 3.57
N LEU A 37 -4.15 0.05 4.05
CA LEU A 37 -2.95 -0.28 3.27
C LEU A 37 -3.29 -1.14 2.05
N PHE A 38 -4.16 -2.14 2.21
CA PHE A 38 -4.64 -2.95 1.10
C PHE A 38 -5.39 -2.13 0.05
N ALA A 39 -6.27 -1.22 0.47
CA ALA A 39 -7.05 -0.41 -0.47
C ALA A 39 -6.17 0.49 -1.38
N GLU A 40 -5.00 0.90 -0.88
CA GLU A 40 -4.13 1.85 -1.57
C GLU A 40 -3.01 1.18 -2.37
N LEU A 41 -2.47 0.08 -1.86
CA LEU A 41 -1.33 -0.64 -2.47
C LEU A 41 -1.78 -1.84 -3.31
N ASP A 42 -2.91 -2.45 -2.96
CA ASP A 42 -3.53 -3.56 -3.69
C ASP A 42 -2.52 -4.64 -4.11
N LEU A 43 -2.32 -4.83 -5.42
CA LEU A 43 -1.41 -5.83 -5.99
C LEU A 43 0.08 -5.60 -5.67
N ALA A 44 0.46 -4.42 -5.17
CA ALA A 44 1.83 -4.14 -4.74
C ALA A 44 2.18 -4.72 -3.37
N ILE A 45 1.22 -5.34 -2.65
CA ILE A 45 1.49 -6.05 -1.39
C ILE A 45 1.81 -7.51 -1.71
N ALA A 46 3.05 -7.93 -1.47
CA ALA A 46 3.43 -9.33 -1.56
C ALA A 46 2.82 -10.14 -0.42
N ALA A 47 2.85 -9.58 0.80
CA ALA A 47 2.25 -10.18 1.99
C ALA A 47 1.92 -9.10 3.02
N LEU A 48 0.83 -9.29 3.76
CA LEU A 48 0.50 -8.50 4.95
C LEU A 48 0.23 -9.45 6.11
N THR A 49 1.00 -9.30 7.19
CA THR A 49 0.87 -10.12 8.40
C THR A 49 0.41 -9.28 9.58
N LEU A 50 -0.63 -9.76 10.28
CA LEU A 50 -1.06 -9.25 11.57
C LEU A 50 -0.44 -10.13 12.67
N ARG A 51 0.48 -9.56 13.46
CA ARG A 51 1.20 -10.29 14.51
C ARG A 51 0.75 -9.84 15.91
N PRO A 52 -0.10 -10.61 16.60
CA PRO A 52 -0.49 -10.28 17.97
C PRO A 52 0.73 -10.36 18.91
N LEU A 53 0.82 -9.41 19.83
CA LEU A 53 1.87 -9.33 20.85
C LEU A 53 1.28 -9.53 22.25
N ALA A 54 2.10 -10.03 23.17
CA ALA A 54 1.72 -10.23 24.57
C ALA A 54 1.85 -8.97 25.44
N GLN A 55 2.49 -7.92 24.93
CA GLN A 55 2.77 -6.68 25.67
C GLN A 55 2.31 -5.44 24.88
N PRO A 56 1.95 -4.33 25.55
CA PRO A 56 1.51 -3.10 24.91
C PRO A 56 2.53 -2.58 23.88
N GLU A 57 2.11 -2.60 22.62
CA GLU A 57 2.88 -2.13 21.47
C GLU A 57 1.93 -1.95 20.28
N PHE A 58 2.31 -1.06 19.36
CA PHE A 58 1.72 -0.99 18.03
C PHE A 58 2.78 -0.51 17.04
N ALA A 59 3.22 -1.40 16.15
CA ALA A 59 4.33 -1.16 15.24
C ALA A 59 4.08 -1.72 13.84
N VAL A 60 4.69 -1.09 12.85
CA VAL A 60 4.64 -1.49 11.45
C VAL A 60 6.06 -1.65 10.92
N TRP A 61 6.32 -2.81 10.32
CA TRP A 61 7.53 -3.07 9.54
C TRP A 61 7.18 -3.24 8.06
N MET A 62 8.10 -2.81 7.20
CA MET A 62 8.06 -3.05 5.76
C MET A 62 9.38 -3.67 5.32
N ASP A 63 9.33 -4.80 4.61
CA ASP A 63 10.47 -5.64 4.22
C ASP A 63 11.52 -5.80 5.34
N GLY A 64 11.06 -5.99 6.58
CA GLY A 64 11.90 -6.15 7.77
C GLY A 64 12.45 -4.85 8.41
N GLU A 65 12.24 -3.68 7.81
CA GLU A 65 12.60 -2.38 8.41
C GLU A 65 11.44 -1.82 9.23
N LEU A 66 11.76 -1.26 10.40
CA LEU A 66 10.77 -0.59 11.23
C LEU A 66 10.39 0.77 10.62
N VAL A 67 9.13 0.93 10.24
CA VAL A 67 8.60 2.18 9.65
C VAL A 67 8.09 3.12 10.74
N HIS A 68 7.35 2.56 11.70
CA HIS A 68 6.78 3.33 12.81
C HIS A 68 6.47 2.41 13.99
N SER A 69 6.74 2.87 15.21
CA SER A 69 6.36 2.21 16.46
C SER A 69 5.79 3.20 17.46
N LEU A 70 4.78 2.76 18.20
CA LEU A 70 4.24 3.46 19.36
C LEU A 70 5.33 3.67 20.43
N ARG A 71 6.16 2.66 20.70
CA ARG A 71 7.22 2.76 21.71
C ARG A 71 8.29 3.78 21.37
N GLU A 72 8.68 3.90 20.11
CA GLU A 72 9.72 4.85 19.69
C GLU A 72 9.20 6.29 19.59
N THR A 73 7.94 6.47 19.19
CA THR A 73 7.40 7.80 18.83
C THR A 73 6.38 8.35 19.82
N GLY A 74 5.90 7.52 20.75
CA GLY A 74 4.77 7.83 21.63
C GLY A 74 3.43 7.95 20.92
N ARG A 75 3.34 7.65 19.60
CA ARG A 75 2.12 7.75 18.80
C ARG A 75 1.89 6.48 18.00
N PRO A 76 0.64 6.03 17.83
CA PRO A 76 0.34 4.84 17.04
C PRO A 76 0.68 5.08 15.55
N PRO A 77 1.04 4.01 14.81
CA PRO A 77 1.17 4.07 13.36
C PRO A 77 -0.12 4.58 12.70
N VAL A 78 0.04 5.39 11.65
CA VAL A 78 -1.07 5.89 10.81
C VAL A 78 -0.82 5.53 9.36
N SER A 79 -1.91 5.29 8.61
CA SER A 79 -1.84 4.85 7.21
C SER A 79 -1.10 5.83 6.32
N SER A 80 -1.32 7.14 6.45
CA SER A 80 -0.64 8.15 5.62
C SER A 80 0.88 8.06 5.67
N ARG A 81 1.47 7.84 6.85
CA ARG A 81 2.92 7.67 7.02
C ARG A 81 3.42 6.35 6.46
N CYS A 82 2.67 5.27 6.71
CA CYS A 82 3.00 3.95 6.19
C CYS A 82 2.97 3.94 4.66
N LEU A 83 1.96 4.57 4.04
CA LEU A 83 1.82 4.70 2.60
C LEU A 83 2.93 5.55 1.99
N ALA A 84 3.30 6.67 2.63
CA ALA A 84 4.42 7.48 2.17
C ALA A 84 5.71 6.65 2.12
N HIS A 85 6.00 5.87 3.17
CA HIS A 85 7.17 5.00 3.20
C HIS A 85 7.09 3.89 2.13
N ALA A 86 5.96 3.20 2.01
CA ALA A 86 5.76 2.18 0.98
C ALA A 86 5.99 2.73 -0.43
N ARG A 87 5.46 3.92 -0.74
CA ARG A 87 5.66 4.58 -2.06
C ARG A 87 7.12 4.92 -2.33
N THR A 88 7.91 5.29 -1.32
CA THR A 88 9.36 5.51 -1.53
C THR A 88 10.10 4.25 -1.94
N ARG A 89 9.62 3.07 -1.53
CA ARG A 89 10.22 1.78 -1.90
C ARG A 89 9.73 1.22 -3.21
N LEU A 90 8.44 1.34 -3.47
CA LEU A 90 7.83 0.89 -4.73
C LEU A 90 8.27 1.75 -5.92
N GLY A 91 8.83 2.94 -5.66
CA GLY A 91 9.20 3.88 -6.70
C GLY A 91 7.98 4.51 -7.38
N PRO A 92 8.18 5.33 -8.43
CA PRO A 92 7.07 5.85 -9.21
C PRO A 92 6.29 4.68 -9.83
N ARG A 93 4.95 4.75 -9.82
CA ARG A 93 4.09 3.81 -10.55
C ARG A 93 4.51 3.85 -12.02
N ALA A 94 5.21 2.82 -12.48
CA ALA A 94 5.33 2.55 -13.91
C ALA A 94 3.94 2.08 -14.36
N GLY A 95 3.25 2.91 -15.15
CA GLY A 95 1.90 2.61 -15.65
C GLY A 95 0.81 3.49 -15.05
N ASP A 96 0.94 4.80 -15.23
CA ASP A 96 -0.22 5.62 -15.61
C ASP A 96 -0.19 5.76 -17.15
N ASP A 97 -0.06 4.63 -17.86
CA ASP A 97 -0.36 4.54 -19.29
C ASP A 97 -1.89 4.43 -19.42
N GLY A 98 -2.58 5.51 -19.05
CA GLY A 98 -3.88 5.76 -19.66
C GLY A 98 -3.65 5.87 -21.17
N PRO A 99 -4.48 5.26 -22.04
CA PRO A 99 -4.31 5.44 -23.46
C PRO A 99 -4.41 6.93 -23.77
N GLU A 100 -3.29 7.52 -24.17
CA GLU A 100 -3.24 8.85 -24.78
C GLU A 100 -4.20 8.79 -25.97
N ALA A 101 -5.37 9.39 -25.81
CA ALA A 101 -6.32 9.52 -26.89
C ALA A 101 -5.60 10.28 -28.01
N PRO A 102 -5.53 9.75 -29.25
CA PRO A 102 -4.83 10.45 -30.31
C PRO A 102 -5.51 11.79 -30.52
N GLU A 103 -4.74 12.87 -30.33
CA GLU A 103 -5.14 14.22 -30.63
C GLU A 103 -5.66 14.25 -32.07
N ARG A 104 -6.94 14.59 -32.23
CA ARG A 104 -7.51 14.81 -33.56
C ARG A 104 -6.75 15.96 -34.19
N PRO A 105 -6.19 15.82 -35.40
CA PRO A 105 -5.61 16.96 -36.09
C PRO A 105 -6.72 17.97 -36.36
N THR A 106 -6.64 19.14 -35.74
CA THR A 106 -7.44 20.29 -36.12
C THR A 106 -6.98 20.73 -37.50
N ASP A 107 -7.76 20.38 -38.51
CA ASP A 107 -7.66 20.89 -39.87
C ASP A 107 -7.67 22.42 -39.82
N THR A 108 -6.48 23.02 -39.98
CA THR A 108 -6.33 24.44 -40.25
C THR A 108 -6.04 24.58 -41.73
N THR A 109 -7.05 24.35 -42.57
CA THR A 109 -7.03 24.80 -43.95
C THR A 109 -7.68 26.18 -44.02
N GLY A 110 -6.82 27.19 -44.00
CA GLY A 110 -7.19 28.52 -44.49
C GLY A 110 -7.16 28.56 -46.02
N CYS A 111 -8.16 29.21 -46.60
CA CYS A 111 -8.21 29.84 -47.94
C CYS A 111 -9.53 30.64 -47.91
N GLY A 112 -9.65 31.89 -48.27
CA GLY A 112 -8.85 32.84 -49.05
C GLY A 112 -9.83 33.93 -49.48
#